data_AF-A0A350WYF4-F1
#
_entry.id   AF-A0A350WYF4-F1
#
_cell.length_a   1.000
_cell.length_b   1.000
_cell.length_c   1.000
_cell.angle_alpha   90.00
_cell.angle_beta   90.00
_cell.angle_gamma   90.00
#
_symmetry.space_group_name_H-M   'P 1'
#
loop_
_entity.id
_entity.type
_entity.pdbx_description
1 polymer ?
#
loop_
_entity_poly.entity_id
_entity_poly.type
_entity_poly.pdbx_seq_one_letter_code
_entity_poly.pdbx_strand_id
1 'polypeptide(L)' 'MKAVGWLIKRFIIGAFALYVFNMVGAYFNLFVPLNYVTAFLTGTLGIPGFILVYVLTKIVLL' A
#
# COMPACT_ATOMS: atom_id res chain seq x y z
N MET A 1 -3.90 -5.35 24.09
CA MET A 1 -3.04 -6.07 23.12
C MET A 1 -3.72 -6.44 21.79
N LYS A 2 -5.05 -6.65 21.72
CA LYS A 2 -5.74 -7.08 20.48
C LYS A 2 -5.61 -6.10 19.29
N ALA A 3 -5.72 -4.79 19.53
CA ALA A 3 -5.64 -3.78 18.48
C ALA A 3 -4.24 -3.67 17.85
N VAL A 4 -3.18 -3.76 18.66
CA VAL A 4 -1.79 -3.70 18.18
C VAL A 4 -1.48 -4.89 17.25
N GLY A 5 -1.85 -6.10 17.66
CA GLY A 5 -1.69 -7.29 16.81
C GLY A 5 -2.49 -7.21 15.50
N TRP A 6 -3.67 -6.57 15.53
CA TRP A 6 -4.45 -6.32 14.32
C TRP A 6 -3.76 -5.32 13.38
N LEU A 7 -3.22 -4.23 13.92
CA LEU A 7 -2.48 -3.23 13.14
C LEU A 7 -1.23 -3.81 12.48
N ILE A 8 -0.48 -4.64 13.20
CA ILE A 8 0.70 -5.34 12.66
C ILE A 8 0.30 -6.25 11.49
N LYS A 9 -0.77 -7.04 11.65
CA LYS A 9 -1.28 -7.89 10.56
C LYS A 9 -1.69 -7.06 9.34
N ARG A 10 -2.41 -5.96 9.55
CA ARG A 10 -2.83 -5.04 8.49
C ARG A 10 -1.62 -4.45 7.76
N PHE A 11 -0.62 -3.99 8.50
CA PHE A 11 0.63 -3.48 7.95
C PHE A 11 1.34 -4.50 7.06
N ILE A 12 1.50 -5.75 7.53
CA ILE A 12 2.12 -6.83 6.75
C ILE A 12 1.31 -7.13 5.47
N ILE A 13 -0.02 -7.19 5.57
CA ILE A 13 -0.90 -7.39 4.42
C ILE A 13 -0.75 -6.25 3.41
N GLY A 14 -0.68 -5.01 3.87
CA GLY A 14 -0.49 -3.84 3.01
C GLY A 14 0.86 -3.83 2.31
N ALA A 15 1.94 -4.15 3.03
CA ALA A 15 3.27 -4.29 2.44
C ALA A 15 3.31 -5.39 1.37
N PHE A 16 2.71 -6.55 1.66
CA PHE A 16 2.62 -7.64 0.70
C PHE A 16 1.78 -7.29 -0.53
N ALA A 17 0.62 -6.65 -0.33
CA ALA A 17 -0.24 -6.21 -1.42
C ALA A 17 0.45 -5.21 -2.35
N LEU A 18 1.14 -4.21 -1.78
CA LEU A 18 1.92 -3.24 -2.55
C LEU A 18 3.08 -3.91 -3.30
N TYR A 19 3.76 -4.87 -2.68
CA TYR A 19 4.83 -5.62 -3.32
C TYR A 19 4.32 -6.40 -4.55
N VAL A 20 3.25 -7.18 -4.38
CA VAL A 20 2.62 -7.93 -5.49
C VAL A 20 2.12 -6.98 -6.57
N PHE A 21 1.48 -5.87 -6.18
CA PHE A 21 1.03 -4.86 -7.13
C PHE A 21 2.21 -4.29 -7.93
N ASN A 22 3.33 -3.96 -7.30
CA ASN A 22 4.49 -3.43 -8.02
C ASN A 22 5.14 -4.46 -8.94
N MET A 23 5.15 -5.75 -8.58
CA MET A 23 5.64 -6.81 -9.46
C MET A 23 4.79 -6.92 -10.74
N VAL A 24 3.45 -6.91 -10.60
CA VAL A 24 2.53 -6.97 -11.75
C VAL A 24 2.49 -5.63 -12.49
N GLY A 25 2.51 -4.53 -11.76
CA GLY A 25 2.46 -3.17 -12.26
C GLY A 25 3.70 -2.77 -13.05
N ALA A 26 4.86 -3.38 -12.78
CA ALA A 26 6.08 -3.16 -13.54
C ALA A 26 5.88 -3.44 -15.05
N TYR A 27 5.06 -4.43 -15.42
CA TYR A 27 4.73 -4.71 -16.83
C TYR A 27 3.92 -3.59 -17.50
N PHE A 28 3.25 -2.74 -16.71
CA PHE A 28 2.40 -1.64 -17.16
C PHE A 28 2.98 -0.26 -16.82
N ASN A 29 4.24 -0.17 -16.37
CA ASN A 29 4.85 1.06 -15.83
C ASN A 29 4.05 1.69 -14.67
N LEU A 30 3.34 0.86 -13.90
CA LEU A 30 2.62 1.25 -12.70
C LEU A 30 3.47 0.96 -11.48
N PHE A 31 3.72 1.98 -10.66
CA PHE A 31 4.55 1.86 -9.47
C PHE A 31 3.98 2.68 -8.32
N VAL A 32 3.97 2.09 -7.13
CA VAL A 32 3.64 2.74 -5.86
C VAL A 32 4.83 2.58 -4.91
N PRO A 33 5.36 3.66 -4.30
CA PRO A 33 6.44 3.55 -3.32
C PRO A 33 6.09 2.58 -2.21
N LEU A 34 6.97 1.60 -1.94
CA LEU A 34 6.81 0.66 -0.83
C LEU A 34 7.55 1.20 0.40
N ASN A 35 6.81 1.79 1.34
CA ASN A 35 7.35 2.31 2.60
C ASN A 35 6.38 2.09 3.77
N TYR A 36 6.79 2.47 4.98
CA TYR A 36 5.98 2.23 6.18
C TYR A 36 4.61 2.91 6.13
N VAL A 37 4.52 4.11 5.53
CA VAL A 37 3.27 4.88 5.47
C VAL A 37 2.30 4.26 4.47
N THR A 38 2.78 3.98 3.25
CA THR A 38 1.97 3.41 2.17
C THR A 38 1.48 2.00 2.50
N ALA A 39 2.32 1.16 3.09
CA ALA A 39 1.95 -0.18 3.56
C ALA A 39 0.91 -0.11 4.68
N PHE A 40 1.04 0.84 5.61
CA PHE A 40 0.08 1.03 6.68
C PHE A 40 -1.29 1.47 6.15
N LEU A 41 -1.33 2.50 5.28
CA LEU A 41 -2.57 3.01 4.70
C LEU A 41 -3.27 1.96 3.82
N THR A 42 -2.51 1.28 2.95
CA THR A 42 -3.03 0.20 2.11
C THR A 42 -3.53 -0.96 2.95
N GLY A 43 -2.79 -1.34 4.00
CA GLY A 43 -3.14 -2.43 4.88
C GLY A 43 -4.39 -2.19 5.71
N THR A 44 -4.53 -0.98 6.26
CA THR A 44 -5.62 -0.61 7.18
C THR A 44 -6.92 -0.30 6.45
N LEU A 45 -6.86 0.47 5.36
CA LEU A 45 -8.04 0.82 4.57
C LEU A 45 -8.36 -0.23 3.48
N GLY A 46 -7.41 -1.08 3.09
CA GLY A 46 -7.59 -2.07 2.02
C GLY A 46 -7.61 -1.43 0.63
N ILE A 47 -8.57 -1.83 -0.21
CA ILE A 47 -8.74 -1.32 -1.58
C ILE A 47 -8.86 0.22 -1.64
N PRO A 48 -9.72 0.88 -0.84
CA PRO A 48 -9.78 2.35 -0.87
C PRO A 48 -8.45 3.01 -0.45
N GLY A 49 -7.70 2.38 0.47
CA GLY A 49 -6.35 2.84 0.85
C GLY A 49 -5.34 2.72 -0.29
N PHE A 50 -5.39 1.60 -1.02
CA PHE A 50 -4.56 1.38 -2.19
C PHE A 50 -4.81 2.45 -3.27
N ILE A 51 -6.08 2.72 -3.60
CA ILE A 51 -6.46 3.73 -4.59
C ILE A 51 -5.98 5.11 -4.15
N LEU A 52 -6.20 5.46 -2.88
CA LEU A 52 -5.74 6.73 -2.31
C LEU A 52 -4.22 6.89 -2.46
N VAL A 53 -3.44 5.89 -2.05
CA VAL A 53 -1.98 5.93 -2.12
C VAL A 53 -1.50 6.04 -3.56
N TYR A 54 -2.11 5.29 -4.49
CA TYR A 54 -1.77 5.36 -5.92
C TYR A 54 -2.04 6.75 -6.50
N VAL A 55 -3.21 7.35 -6.22
CA VAL A 55 -3.56 8.70 -6.68
C VAL A 55 -2.63 9.75 -6.07
N LEU A 56 -2.39 9.70 -4.75
CA LEU A 56 -1.48 10.62 -4.07
C LEU A 56 -0.07 10.54 -4.64
N THR A 57 0.42 9.33 -4.94
CA THR A 57 1.72 9.14 -5.58
C THR A 57 1.78 9.86 -6.94
N LYS A 58 0.71 9.81 -7.72
CA LYS A 58 0.65 10.50 -9.02
C LYS A 58 0.54 12.01 -8.87
N ILE A 59 -0.20 12.52 -7.88
CA ILE A 59 -0.35 13.96 -7.63
C ILE A 59 0.95 14.58 -7.10
N VAL A 60 1.64 13.91 -6.17
CA VAL A 60 2.86 14.44 -5.53
C VAL A 60 4.08 14.37 -6.46
N LEU A 61 4.09 13.44 -7.43
CA LEU A 61 5.16 13.29 -8.41
C LEU A 61 4.90 14.05 -9.74
N LEU A 62 3.71 14.65 -9.91
CA LEU A 62 3.38 15.59 -11.00
C LEU A 62 3.83 17.01 -10.62
#